data_AF-A0A660NAP6-F1
#
_entry.id   AF-A0A660NAP6-F1
#
_cell.length_a   1.000
_cell.length_b   1.000
_cell.length_c   1.000
_cell.angle_alpha   90.00
_cell.angle_beta   90.00
_cell.angle_gamma   90.00
#
_symmetry.space_group_name_H-M   'P 1'
#
loop_
_entity.id
_entity.type
_entity.pdbx_description
1 polymer ?
#
loop_
_entity_poly.entity_id
_entity_poly.type
_entity_poly.pdbx_seq_one_letter_code
_entity_poly.pdbx_strand_id
1 'polypeptide(L)'
;MGRKIFYIICPIFGFLFVMAYIRAATVDVIYTDYVRLIHSYLPNVWSFEPYTHADVLTRMPINYIERMINVGIFGYSTTFDMLLGAFCLFLASVTLAKYCADWKIFGGWFLAIVVLFFSLNKWEMLTNGSGWVHFAAFACFFRHYYVFDKKRHSRELIFWPIFTILLVAGPYCAVYAGTMLLANFYLIVKEKKVSRQNIYEILAIFIPLLLFMYSRAHSVEEHAGATTMSMGEVMKKEPFLFVRLLIKSFASMVVSGEYAKDHHLSNLFLFALGLAVMGAYLYALYLNIAYKLYEKTVFPMLLLISGGMNHLLIALSRWIFLKEDYGMSSRYALQFQVGVVGILLTFAFAKRAARRIGVAFCLLFVGGNLLVNADEVKKADSRKQYFIERRELGLHFEQASDQELKEKFQYRSPQKTREALRLLKEQHLNIFRN
;
A
#
# COMPACT_ATOMS: atom_id res chain seq x y z
N MET A 1 25.02 -18.58 -14.02
CA MET A 1 23.60 -18.95 -14.19
C MET A 1 22.80 -18.85 -12.87
N GLY A 2 23.26 -19.47 -11.78
CA GLY A 2 22.53 -19.52 -10.50
C GLY A 2 22.10 -18.17 -9.88
N ARG A 3 22.92 -17.11 -9.98
CA ARG A 3 22.57 -15.80 -9.43
C ARG A 3 21.38 -15.12 -10.14
N LYS A 4 21.27 -15.26 -11.46
CA LYS A 4 20.12 -14.71 -12.21
C LYS A 4 18.83 -15.46 -11.85
N ILE A 5 18.93 -16.78 -11.75
CA ILE A 5 17.84 -17.67 -11.32
C ILE A 5 17.36 -17.28 -9.92
N PHE A 6 18.27 -17.01 -8.98
CA PHE A 6 17.93 -16.59 -7.61
C PHE A 6 17.04 -15.33 -7.57
N TYR A 7 17.35 -14.29 -8.36
CA TYR A 7 16.52 -13.09 -8.41
C TYR A 7 15.13 -13.32 -9.01
N ILE A 8 14.95 -14.37 -9.81
CA ILE A 8 13.66 -14.73 -10.42
C ILE A 8 12.84 -15.58 -9.44
N ILE A 9 13.47 -16.58 -8.83
CA ILE A 9 12.81 -17.58 -8.00
C ILE A 9 12.29 -16.98 -6.69
N CYS A 10 13.03 -16.08 -6.03
CA CYS A 10 12.59 -15.55 -4.72
C CYS A 10 11.26 -14.78 -4.80
N PRO A 11 11.05 -13.86 -5.77
CA PRO A 11 9.73 -13.26 -6.02
C PRO A 11 8.60 -14.27 -6.24
N ILE A 12 8.87 -15.36 -6.97
CA ILE A 12 7.87 -16.40 -7.24
C ILE A 12 7.46 -17.08 -5.93
N PHE A 13 8.41 -17.46 -5.08
CA PHE A 13 8.09 -18.04 -3.77
C PHE A 13 7.31 -17.07 -2.87
N GLY A 14 7.68 -15.78 -2.87
CA GLY A 14 6.92 -14.76 -2.14
C GLY A 14 5.48 -14.64 -2.64
N PHE A 15 5.27 -14.68 -3.95
CA PHE A 15 3.94 -14.66 -4.54
C PHE A 15 3.13 -15.91 -4.16
N LEU A 16 3.72 -17.10 -4.28
CA LEU A 16 3.09 -18.36 -3.88
C LEU A 16 2.73 -18.38 -2.39
N PHE A 17 3.59 -17.84 -1.53
CA PHE A 17 3.32 -17.71 -0.10
C PHE A 17 2.08 -16.86 0.18
N VAL A 18 1.97 -15.69 -0.45
CA VAL A 18 0.80 -14.81 -0.29
C VAL A 18 -0.46 -15.45 -0.87
N MET A 19 -0.39 -16.11 -2.03
CA MET A 19 -1.52 -16.86 -2.59
C MET A 19 -2.00 -17.97 -1.67
N ALA A 20 -1.06 -18.74 -1.10
CA ALA A 20 -1.37 -19.81 -0.17
C ALA A 20 -2.07 -19.27 1.08
N TYR A 21 -1.59 -18.14 1.62
CA TYR A 21 -2.24 -17.45 2.74
C TYR A 21 -3.65 -17.00 2.39
N ILE A 22 -3.89 -16.34 1.24
CA ILE A 22 -5.25 -15.92 0.82
C ILE A 22 -6.19 -17.12 0.83
N ARG A 23 -5.79 -18.22 0.19
CA ARG A 23 -6.60 -19.45 0.12
C ARG A 23 -6.86 -20.08 1.49
N ALA A 24 -5.90 -19.95 2.40
CA ALA A 24 -6.01 -20.47 3.77
C ALA A 24 -6.88 -19.58 4.66
N ALA A 25 -6.89 -18.25 4.43
CA ALA A 25 -7.47 -17.28 5.36
C ALA A 25 -8.83 -16.71 4.94
N THR A 26 -9.26 -16.89 3.70
CA THR A 26 -10.47 -16.25 3.18
C THR A 26 -11.41 -17.23 2.46
N VAL A 27 -12.66 -16.81 2.31
CA VAL A 27 -13.61 -17.37 1.36
C VAL A 27 -14.26 -16.24 0.56
N ASP A 28 -14.83 -16.58 -0.60
CA ASP A 28 -15.45 -15.60 -1.49
C ASP A 28 -16.72 -15.04 -0.85
N VAL A 29 -16.60 -13.83 -0.30
CA VAL A 29 -17.69 -13.02 0.26
C VAL A 29 -17.26 -11.56 0.36
N ILE A 30 -18.21 -10.65 0.25
CA ILE A 30 -17.98 -9.20 0.34
C ILE A 30 -17.85 -8.74 1.80
N TYR A 31 -17.06 -7.71 2.05
CA TYR A 31 -16.98 -7.02 3.34
C TYR A 31 -16.26 -5.68 3.21
N THR A 32 -16.29 -4.82 4.22
CA THR A 32 -15.59 -3.52 4.24
C THR A 32 -15.88 -2.68 2.99
N ASP A 33 -14.84 -2.33 2.24
CA ASP A 33 -14.92 -1.46 1.07
C ASP A 33 -15.69 -2.09 -0.09
N TYR A 34 -15.82 -3.42 -0.16
CA TYR A 34 -16.62 -4.07 -1.20
C TYR A 34 -18.07 -3.55 -1.23
N VAL A 35 -18.67 -3.24 -0.07
CA VAL A 35 -20.03 -2.68 -0.02
C VAL A 35 -20.09 -1.36 -0.81
N ARG A 36 -19.13 -0.45 -0.57
CA ARG A 36 -19.04 0.83 -1.30
C ARG A 36 -18.80 0.62 -2.80
N LEU A 37 -17.95 -0.34 -3.15
CA LEU A 37 -17.61 -0.63 -4.54
C LEU A 37 -18.83 -1.20 -5.28
N ILE A 38 -19.60 -2.12 -4.69
CA ILE A 38 -20.82 -2.66 -5.31
C ILE A 38 -21.76 -1.53 -5.72
N HIS A 39 -22.05 -0.60 -4.80
CA HIS A 39 -22.87 0.58 -5.09
C HIS A 39 -22.30 1.48 -6.19
N SER A 40 -20.98 1.51 -6.35
CA SER A 40 -20.31 2.37 -7.33
C SER A 40 -20.24 1.76 -8.73
N TYR A 41 -20.17 0.42 -8.84
CA TYR A 41 -19.83 -0.26 -10.10
C TYR A 41 -20.92 -1.20 -10.59
N LEU A 42 -21.65 -1.84 -9.69
CA LEU A 42 -22.51 -2.98 -10.01
C LEU A 42 -23.88 -2.61 -10.63
N PRO A 43 -24.49 -1.43 -10.36
CA PRO A 43 -25.70 -1.02 -11.06
C PRO A 43 -25.52 -0.93 -12.59
N ASN A 44 -24.35 -0.45 -13.05
CA ASN A 44 -24.10 -0.12 -14.45
C ASN A 44 -22.72 -0.66 -14.92
N VAL A 45 -22.45 -1.95 -14.70
CA VAL A 45 -21.13 -2.59 -14.95
C VAL A 45 -20.60 -2.32 -16.36
N TRP A 46 -21.46 -2.37 -17.36
CA TRP A 46 -21.11 -2.25 -18.77
C TRP A 46 -21.21 -0.82 -19.32
N SER A 47 -21.49 0.15 -18.45
CA SER A 47 -21.68 1.56 -18.84
C SER A 47 -20.39 2.36 -18.76
N PHE A 48 -20.27 3.34 -19.65
CA PHE A 48 -19.25 4.39 -19.55
C PHE A 48 -19.68 5.58 -18.69
N GLU A 49 -20.95 5.67 -18.31
CA GLU A 49 -21.50 6.75 -17.49
C GLU A 49 -20.65 7.04 -16.23
N PRO A 50 -20.18 6.04 -15.46
CA PRO A 50 -19.39 6.30 -14.26
C PRO A 50 -18.04 6.99 -14.49
N TYR A 51 -17.55 7.01 -15.74
CA TYR A 51 -16.33 7.74 -16.12
C TYR A 51 -16.58 9.22 -16.43
N THR A 52 -17.84 9.64 -16.52
CA THR A 52 -18.21 11.02 -16.87
C THR A 52 -18.35 11.93 -15.65
N HIS A 53 -18.40 11.37 -14.44
CA HIS A 53 -18.50 12.14 -13.21
C HIS A 53 -17.21 12.91 -12.89
N ALA A 54 -17.36 14.09 -12.28
CA ALA A 54 -16.22 14.93 -11.92
C ALA A 54 -15.29 14.25 -10.89
N ASP A 55 -15.79 13.38 -10.02
CA ASP A 55 -15.02 12.67 -8.98
C ASP A 55 -14.34 11.38 -9.47
N VAL A 56 -14.37 11.09 -10.78
CA VAL A 56 -13.92 9.81 -11.37
C VAL A 56 -12.50 9.38 -10.97
N LEU A 57 -11.55 10.33 -10.84
CA LEU A 57 -10.16 9.98 -10.53
C LEU A 57 -9.99 9.53 -9.06
N THR A 58 -10.89 9.94 -8.18
CA THR A 58 -10.94 9.43 -6.80
C THR A 58 -11.45 7.99 -6.72
N ARG A 59 -12.17 7.55 -7.74
CA ARG A 59 -12.68 6.18 -7.88
C ARG A 59 -11.68 5.21 -8.51
N MET A 60 -10.51 5.71 -8.93
CA MET A 60 -9.44 4.95 -9.60
C MET A 60 -9.99 4.24 -10.84
N PRO A 61 -10.03 4.92 -12.00
CA PRO A 61 -10.73 4.45 -13.21
C PRO A 61 -10.42 3.01 -13.65
N ILE A 62 -9.22 2.50 -13.35
CA ILE A 62 -8.86 1.11 -13.65
C ILE A 62 -9.81 0.09 -12.99
N ASN A 63 -10.45 0.44 -11.88
CA ASN A 63 -11.46 -0.41 -11.22
C ASN A 63 -12.64 -0.72 -12.12
N TYR A 64 -13.10 0.19 -12.97
CA TYR A 64 -14.23 -0.10 -13.85
C TYR A 64 -13.89 -1.24 -14.84
N ILE A 65 -12.68 -1.24 -15.41
CA ILE A 65 -12.21 -2.30 -16.32
C ILE A 65 -12.07 -3.63 -15.56
N GLU A 66 -11.45 -3.59 -14.38
CA GLU A 66 -11.32 -4.79 -13.54
C GLU A 66 -12.70 -5.35 -13.18
N ARG A 67 -13.66 -4.50 -12.81
CA ARG A 67 -15.02 -4.92 -12.43
C ARG A 67 -15.79 -5.54 -13.59
N MET A 68 -15.64 -5.00 -14.81
CA MET A 68 -16.18 -5.63 -16.02
C MET A 68 -15.64 -7.06 -16.21
N ILE A 69 -14.33 -7.25 -16.04
CA ILE A 69 -13.67 -8.55 -16.12
C ILE A 69 -14.17 -9.47 -15.00
N ASN A 70 -14.22 -8.97 -13.78
CA ASN A 70 -14.60 -9.74 -12.60
C ASN A 70 -16.06 -10.21 -12.69
N VAL A 71 -17.00 -9.33 -13.03
CA VAL A 71 -18.40 -9.71 -13.23
C VAL A 71 -18.53 -10.67 -14.42
N GLY A 72 -17.95 -10.34 -15.58
CA GLY A 72 -18.13 -11.11 -16.81
C GLY A 72 -17.50 -12.51 -16.80
N ILE A 73 -16.38 -12.70 -16.09
CA ILE A 73 -15.62 -13.96 -16.10
C ILE A 73 -15.71 -14.69 -14.76
N PHE A 74 -15.58 -13.95 -13.66
CA PHE A 74 -15.41 -14.52 -12.31
C PHE A 74 -16.67 -14.41 -11.44
N GLY A 75 -17.75 -13.79 -11.94
CA GLY A 75 -19.02 -13.64 -11.21
C GLY A 75 -18.89 -12.77 -9.96
N TYR A 76 -18.11 -11.68 -10.03
CA TYR A 76 -17.82 -10.79 -8.89
C TYR A 76 -17.11 -11.53 -7.74
N SER A 77 -16.02 -12.24 -8.03
CA SER A 77 -15.21 -12.93 -7.03
C SER A 77 -14.34 -11.94 -6.25
N THR A 78 -14.46 -11.94 -4.93
CA THR A 78 -13.53 -11.21 -4.04
C THR A 78 -12.18 -11.90 -3.94
N THR A 79 -12.14 -13.22 -4.15
CA THR A 79 -10.89 -13.99 -4.25
C THR A 79 -10.05 -13.57 -5.46
N PHE A 80 -10.69 -13.31 -6.61
CA PHE A 80 -10.01 -12.78 -7.79
C PHE A 80 -9.31 -11.45 -7.48
N ASP A 81 -9.99 -10.51 -6.84
CA ASP A 81 -9.39 -9.22 -6.45
C ASP A 81 -8.17 -9.40 -5.55
N MET A 82 -8.26 -10.24 -4.53
CA MET A 82 -7.15 -10.50 -3.60
C MET A 82 -5.94 -11.10 -4.33
N LEU A 83 -6.19 -12.05 -5.25
CA LEU A 83 -5.13 -12.66 -6.07
C LEU A 83 -4.53 -11.67 -7.07
N LEU A 84 -5.34 -10.78 -7.65
CA LEU A 84 -4.87 -9.70 -8.50
C LEU A 84 -3.97 -8.73 -7.71
N GLY A 85 -4.32 -8.43 -6.46
CA GLY A 85 -3.46 -7.65 -5.56
C GLY A 85 -2.13 -8.34 -5.27
N ALA A 86 -2.15 -9.63 -4.97
CA ALA A 86 -0.94 -10.44 -4.80
C ALA A 86 -0.07 -10.45 -6.08
N PHE A 87 -0.70 -10.51 -7.25
CA PHE A 87 0.00 -10.46 -8.54
C PHE A 87 0.64 -9.09 -8.79
N CYS A 88 -0.05 -7.99 -8.47
CA CYS A 88 0.54 -6.65 -8.54
C CYS A 88 1.74 -6.49 -7.58
N LEU A 89 1.67 -7.06 -6.37
CA LEU A 89 2.81 -7.12 -5.45
C LEU A 89 3.98 -7.91 -6.07
N PHE A 90 3.68 -9.03 -6.74
CA PHE A 90 4.68 -9.78 -7.50
C PHE A 90 5.34 -8.93 -8.60
N LEU A 91 4.57 -8.20 -9.41
CA LEU A 91 5.11 -7.31 -10.46
C LEU A 91 6.02 -6.21 -9.88
N ALA A 92 5.67 -5.63 -8.74
CA ALA A 92 6.52 -4.67 -8.03
C ALA A 92 7.85 -5.32 -7.60
N SER A 93 7.78 -6.55 -7.07
CA SER A 93 8.96 -7.31 -6.65
C SER A 93 9.85 -7.73 -7.82
N VAL A 94 9.29 -7.99 -9.01
CA VAL A 94 10.06 -8.27 -10.24
C VAL A 94 10.88 -7.06 -10.66
N THR A 95 10.31 -5.85 -10.56
CA THR A 95 11.07 -4.61 -10.80
C THR A 95 12.22 -4.47 -9.81
N LEU A 96 11.96 -4.75 -8.53
CA LEU A 96 12.96 -4.70 -7.47
C LEU A 96 14.06 -5.77 -7.65
N ALA A 97 13.69 -6.97 -8.07
CA ALA A 97 14.61 -8.04 -8.41
C ALA A 97 15.50 -7.66 -9.59
N LYS A 98 14.92 -7.06 -10.64
CA LYS A 98 15.68 -6.52 -11.77
C LYS A 98 16.66 -5.44 -11.32
N TYR A 99 16.23 -4.49 -10.50
CA TYR A 99 17.11 -3.48 -9.92
C TYR A 99 18.29 -4.10 -9.16
N CYS A 100 18.01 -5.07 -8.28
CA CYS A 100 19.03 -5.75 -7.49
C CYS A 100 20.00 -6.56 -8.36
N ALA A 101 19.51 -7.18 -9.43
CA ALA A 101 20.33 -7.92 -10.40
C ALA A 101 21.26 -6.99 -11.19
N ASP A 102 20.72 -5.87 -11.71
CA ASP A 102 21.48 -4.89 -12.48
C ASP A 102 22.61 -4.27 -11.64
N TRP A 103 22.36 -4.03 -10.35
CA TRP A 103 23.35 -3.51 -9.40
C TRP A 103 24.20 -4.58 -8.70
N LYS A 104 23.99 -5.87 -9.00
CA LYS A 104 24.70 -6.98 -8.36
C LYS A 104 24.66 -6.89 -6.82
N ILE A 105 23.50 -6.58 -6.25
CA ILE A 105 23.27 -6.55 -4.79
C ILE A 105 23.49 -7.95 -4.19
N PHE A 106 24.17 -8.07 -3.05
CA PHE A 106 24.41 -9.37 -2.43
C PHE A 106 23.09 -10.10 -2.09
N GLY A 107 23.07 -11.43 -2.30
CA GLY A 107 21.86 -12.25 -2.23
C GLY A 107 21.13 -12.17 -0.88
N GLY A 108 21.85 -12.06 0.23
CA GLY A 108 21.25 -11.92 1.56
C GLY A 108 20.42 -10.65 1.74
N TRP A 109 20.87 -9.50 1.20
CA TRP A 109 20.08 -8.26 1.23
C TRP A 109 18.81 -8.38 0.40
N PHE A 110 18.93 -8.99 -0.79
CA PHE A 110 17.77 -9.21 -1.65
C PHE A 110 16.77 -10.17 -1.00
N LEU A 111 17.24 -11.25 -0.37
CA LEU A 111 16.38 -12.19 0.35
C LEU A 111 15.64 -11.51 1.50
N ALA A 112 16.35 -10.71 2.31
CA ALA A 112 15.73 -9.93 3.37
C ALA A 112 14.65 -8.98 2.83
N ILE A 113 14.93 -8.29 1.72
CA ILE A 113 13.96 -7.45 1.03
C ILE A 113 12.74 -8.27 0.60
N VAL A 114 12.91 -9.44 -0.03
CA VAL A 114 11.79 -10.30 -0.46
C VAL A 114 10.95 -10.76 0.73
N VAL A 115 11.57 -11.21 1.83
CA VAL A 115 10.86 -11.62 3.05
C VAL A 115 9.98 -10.50 3.59
N LEU A 116 10.51 -9.27 3.63
CA LEU A 116 9.72 -8.11 4.04
C LEU A 116 8.62 -7.81 3.01
N PHE A 117 8.97 -7.78 1.73
CA PHE A 117 8.08 -7.38 0.64
C PHE A 117 6.79 -8.22 0.61
N PHE A 118 6.91 -9.52 0.88
CA PHE A 118 5.78 -10.46 0.94
C PHE A 118 5.29 -10.76 2.37
N SER A 119 5.71 -9.97 3.36
CA SER A 119 5.20 -10.05 4.73
C SER A 119 3.68 -9.83 4.80
N LEU A 120 3.03 -10.57 5.69
CA LEU A 120 1.59 -10.53 5.98
C LEU A 120 1.23 -9.44 6.99
N ASN A 121 2.17 -8.57 7.38
CA ASN A 121 1.87 -7.36 8.15
C ASN A 121 0.85 -6.41 7.46
N LYS A 122 0.61 -6.61 6.16
CA LYS A 122 -0.37 -5.94 5.30
C LYS A 122 -1.57 -6.81 4.93
N TRP A 123 -1.89 -7.85 5.71
CA TRP A 123 -3.02 -8.76 5.45
C TRP A 123 -4.35 -8.01 5.27
N GLU A 124 -4.57 -6.92 6.00
CA GLU A 124 -5.83 -6.17 5.92
C GLU A 124 -5.93 -5.45 4.57
N MET A 125 -4.82 -4.94 4.04
CA MET A 125 -4.76 -4.38 2.69
C MET A 125 -4.94 -5.47 1.63
N LEU A 126 -4.39 -6.66 1.85
CA LEU A 126 -4.48 -7.79 0.93
C LEU A 126 -5.93 -8.28 0.73
N THR A 127 -6.73 -8.21 1.79
CA THR A 127 -8.09 -8.76 1.80
C THR A 127 -9.17 -7.70 1.52
N ASN A 128 -8.84 -6.41 1.65
CA ASN A 128 -9.73 -5.29 1.39
C ASN A 128 -10.18 -5.20 -0.09
N GLY A 129 -11.42 -4.77 -0.35
CA GLY A 129 -11.96 -4.65 -1.71
C GLY A 129 -11.32 -3.59 -2.61
N SER A 130 -10.63 -2.61 -2.04
CA SER A 130 -9.79 -1.66 -2.78
C SER A 130 -8.31 -2.01 -2.75
N GLY A 131 -7.94 -3.15 -2.15
CA GLY A 131 -6.56 -3.56 -1.95
C GLY A 131 -5.79 -3.73 -3.25
N TRP A 132 -6.37 -4.43 -4.22
CA TRP A 132 -5.68 -4.82 -5.46
C TRP A 132 -5.12 -3.60 -6.22
N VAL A 133 -5.92 -2.54 -6.34
CA VAL A 133 -5.54 -1.33 -7.07
C VAL A 133 -4.45 -0.55 -6.34
N HIS A 134 -4.42 -0.63 -5.01
CA HIS A 134 -3.32 -0.07 -4.22
C HIS A 134 -2.01 -0.83 -4.49
N PHE A 135 -2.02 -2.16 -4.52
CA PHE A 135 -0.85 -2.93 -4.95
C PHE A 135 -0.43 -2.60 -6.40
N ALA A 136 -1.38 -2.40 -7.30
CA ALA A 136 -1.12 -1.99 -8.68
C ALA A 136 -0.43 -0.62 -8.75
N ALA A 137 -0.86 0.34 -7.94
CA ALA A 137 -0.25 1.66 -7.85
C ALA A 137 1.23 1.56 -7.43
N PHE A 138 1.55 0.79 -6.38
CA PHE A 138 2.93 0.59 -5.96
C PHE A 138 3.76 -0.17 -7.01
N ALA A 139 3.19 -1.12 -7.74
CA ALA A 139 3.89 -1.73 -8.88
C ALA A 139 4.29 -0.69 -9.93
N CYS A 140 3.39 0.24 -10.25
CA CYS A 140 3.67 1.35 -11.17
C CYS A 140 4.72 2.31 -10.60
N PHE A 141 4.66 2.64 -9.30
CA PHE A 141 5.65 3.50 -8.64
C PHE A 141 7.05 2.90 -8.71
N PHE A 142 7.22 1.63 -8.32
CA PHE A 142 8.50 0.94 -8.38
C PHE A 142 9.03 0.90 -9.81
N ARG A 143 8.16 0.63 -10.80
CA ARG A 143 8.55 0.64 -12.21
C ARG A 143 9.04 2.02 -12.64
N HIS A 144 8.30 3.08 -12.32
CA HIS A 144 8.71 4.43 -12.69
C HIS A 144 10.01 4.84 -12.01
N TYR A 145 10.16 4.59 -10.71
CA TYR A 145 11.40 4.88 -9.97
C TYR A 145 12.60 4.16 -10.59
N TYR A 146 12.42 2.90 -11.02
CA TYR A 146 13.47 2.13 -11.67
C TYR A 146 13.84 2.70 -13.05
N VAL A 147 12.85 3.07 -13.87
CA VAL A 147 13.10 3.72 -15.17
C VAL A 147 13.80 5.06 -14.97
N PHE A 148 13.40 5.85 -13.98
CA PHE A 148 14.03 7.12 -13.64
C PHE A 148 15.49 6.94 -13.20
N ASP A 149 15.80 5.84 -12.50
CA ASP A 149 17.17 5.49 -12.14
C ASP A 149 18.04 5.07 -13.34
N LYS A 150 17.49 4.29 -14.27
CA LYS A 150 18.28 3.57 -15.29
C LYS A 150 18.19 4.09 -16.71
N LYS A 151 17.08 4.71 -17.09
CA LYS A 151 16.74 5.03 -18.47
C LYS A 151 16.34 6.49 -18.62
N ARG A 152 17.31 7.38 -18.42
CA ARG A 152 17.13 8.83 -18.67
C ARG A 152 16.66 9.08 -20.11
N HIS A 153 15.78 10.05 -20.28
CA HIS A 153 15.19 10.42 -21.57
C HIS A 153 14.32 9.34 -22.23
N SER A 154 13.87 8.33 -21.47
CA SER A 154 12.89 7.36 -21.97
C SER A 154 11.48 7.96 -22.02
N ARG A 155 10.71 7.63 -23.05
CA ARG A 155 9.26 7.94 -23.11
C ARG A 155 8.47 7.28 -21.96
N GLU A 156 9.01 6.21 -21.37
CA GLU A 156 8.44 5.59 -20.17
C GLU A 156 8.32 6.59 -19.01
N LEU A 157 9.23 7.58 -18.90
CA LEU A 157 9.20 8.60 -17.85
C LEU A 157 8.03 9.58 -17.95
N ILE A 158 7.40 9.65 -19.13
CA ILE A 158 6.19 10.45 -19.37
C ILE A 158 4.95 9.57 -19.22
N PHE A 159 4.99 8.35 -19.77
CA PHE A 159 3.86 7.43 -19.73
C PHE A 159 3.46 7.04 -18.30
N TRP A 160 4.43 6.61 -17.48
CA TRP A 160 4.12 6.06 -16.16
C TRP A 160 3.42 7.07 -15.24
N PRO A 161 3.86 8.33 -15.09
CA PRO A 161 3.10 9.35 -14.36
C PRO A 161 1.65 9.51 -14.80
N ILE A 162 1.41 9.66 -16.10
CA ILE A 162 0.06 9.89 -16.64
C ILE A 162 -0.83 8.69 -16.36
N PHE A 163 -0.39 7.50 -16.75
CA PHE A 163 -1.13 6.26 -16.54
C PHE A 163 -1.42 6.04 -15.06
N THR A 164 -0.39 6.19 -14.22
CA THR A 164 -0.50 5.86 -12.80
C THR A 164 -1.41 6.83 -12.06
N ILE A 165 -1.25 8.14 -12.26
CA ILE A 165 -2.04 9.15 -11.53
C ILE A 165 -3.49 9.14 -11.99
N LEU A 166 -3.73 9.08 -13.31
CA LEU A 166 -5.09 9.17 -13.84
C LEU A 166 -5.89 7.89 -13.63
N LEU A 167 -5.26 6.71 -13.71
CA LEU A 167 -6.03 5.46 -13.74
C LEU A 167 -5.94 4.64 -12.45
N VAL A 168 -4.82 4.70 -11.71
CA VAL A 168 -4.50 3.66 -10.71
C VAL A 168 -4.32 4.22 -9.30
N ALA A 169 -3.55 5.30 -9.12
CA ALA A 169 -3.01 5.67 -7.82
C ALA A 169 -4.04 6.20 -6.84
N GLY A 170 -5.13 6.82 -7.32
CA GLY A 170 -6.09 7.51 -6.46
C GLY A 170 -5.37 8.40 -5.43
N PRO A 171 -5.68 8.32 -4.12
CA PRO A 171 -5.08 9.20 -3.11
C PRO A 171 -3.56 9.02 -2.94
N TYR A 172 -2.98 7.90 -3.39
CA TYR A 172 -1.54 7.64 -3.30
C TYR A 172 -0.72 8.50 -4.28
N CYS A 173 -1.39 9.15 -5.25
CA CYS A 173 -0.73 9.98 -6.23
C CYS A 173 0.01 11.18 -5.61
N ALA A 174 -0.42 11.67 -4.44
CA ALA A 174 0.15 12.85 -3.81
C ALA A 174 1.62 12.65 -3.42
N VAL A 175 1.91 11.56 -2.70
CA VAL A 175 3.29 11.23 -2.27
C VAL A 175 4.14 10.84 -3.48
N TYR A 176 3.57 10.07 -4.40
CA TYR A 176 4.26 9.71 -5.64
C TYR A 176 4.67 10.93 -6.47
N ALA A 177 3.74 11.84 -6.73
CA ALA A 177 3.98 13.05 -7.50
C ALA A 177 4.98 13.96 -6.78
N GLY A 178 4.81 14.18 -5.47
CA GLY A 178 5.77 14.95 -4.67
C GLY A 178 7.19 14.39 -4.75
N THR A 179 7.34 13.07 -4.61
CA THR A 179 8.64 12.38 -4.74
C THR A 179 9.26 12.62 -6.12
N MET A 180 8.49 12.45 -7.20
CA MET A 180 9.01 12.58 -8.55
C MET A 180 9.28 14.02 -8.98
N LEU A 181 8.50 14.98 -8.49
CA LEU A 181 8.75 16.41 -8.71
C LEU A 181 10.03 16.85 -8.01
N LEU A 182 10.23 16.45 -6.74
CA LEU A 182 11.47 16.70 -6.01
C LEU A 182 12.68 16.11 -6.73
N ALA A 183 12.55 14.87 -7.23
CA ALA A 183 13.62 14.20 -7.96
C ALA A 183 13.97 14.91 -9.28
N ASN A 184 12.96 15.35 -10.04
CA ASN A 184 13.16 16.12 -11.26
C ASN A 184 13.80 17.48 -10.99
N PHE A 185 13.30 18.21 -9.99
CA PHE A 185 13.84 19.50 -9.59
C PHE A 185 15.31 19.38 -9.17
N TYR A 186 15.64 18.37 -8.37
CA TYR A 186 17.00 18.09 -7.96
C TYR A 186 17.95 17.90 -9.16
N LEU A 187 17.54 17.16 -10.19
CA LEU A 187 18.36 16.98 -11.38
C LEU A 187 18.58 18.27 -12.14
N ILE A 188 17.55 19.09 -12.31
CA ILE A 188 17.66 20.40 -12.97
C ILE A 188 18.68 21.27 -12.23
N VAL A 189 18.59 21.34 -10.90
CA VAL A 189 19.52 22.10 -10.05
C VAL A 189 20.94 21.57 -10.18
N LYS A 190 21.11 20.24 -10.17
CA LYS A 190 22.41 19.58 -10.30
C LYS A 190 23.05 19.84 -11.66
N GLU A 191 22.30 19.68 -12.74
CA GLU A 191 22.77 19.85 -14.11
C GLU A 191 22.90 21.31 -14.52
N LYS A 192 22.35 22.23 -13.71
CA LYS A 192 22.26 23.67 -14.00
C LYS A 192 21.67 23.96 -15.38
N LYS A 193 20.80 23.05 -15.86
CA LYS A 193 20.21 23.08 -17.19
C LYS A 193 18.83 22.47 -17.14
N VAL A 194 17.89 23.10 -17.86
CA VAL A 194 16.56 22.56 -18.11
C VAL A 194 16.56 21.94 -19.50
N SER A 195 16.30 20.64 -19.60
CA SER A 195 16.06 19.99 -20.88
C SER A 195 14.57 19.95 -21.21
N ARG A 196 14.22 19.86 -22.51
CA ARG A 196 12.83 19.64 -22.94
C ARG A 196 12.21 18.40 -22.30
N GLN A 197 13.02 17.35 -22.14
CA GLN A 197 12.60 16.12 -21.47
C GLN A 197 12.19 16.39 -20.02
N ASN A 198 12.95 17.18 -19.26
CA ASN A 198 12.58 17.50 -17.87
C ASN A 198 11.24 18.23 -17.80
N ILE A 199 10.99 19.15 -18.74
CA ILE A 199 9.71 19.85 -18.83
C ILE A 199 8.58 18.84 -19.09
N TYR A 200 8.75 17.93 -20.05
CA TYR A 200 7.73 16.91 -20.33
C TYR A 200 7.48 15.98 -19.14
N GLU A 201 8.53 15.53 -18.43
CA GLU A 201 8.38 14.72 -17.23
C GLU A 201 7.63 15.46 -16.11
N ILE A 202 7.96 16.73 -15.87
CA ILE A 202 7.28 17.56 -14.88
C ILE A 202 5.81 17.76 -15.25
N LEU A 203 5.51 18.10 -16.50
CA LEU A 203 4.13 18.28 -16.97
C LEU A 203 3.33 16.97 -16.89
N ALA A 204 3.95 15.84 -17.23
CA ALA A 204 3.35 14.51 -17.13
C ALA A 204 3.01 14.09 -15.70
N ILE A 205 3.63 14.69 -14.68
CA ILE A 205 3.29 14.49 -13.28
C ILE A 205 2.26 15.54 -12.82
N PHE A 206 2.54 16.81 -13.13
CA PHE A 206 1.81 17.94 -12.58
C PHE A 206 0.39 18.06 -13.15
N ILE A 207 0.20 17.89 -14.46
CA ILE A 207 -1.13 17.99 -15.08
C ILE A 207 -2.07 16.89 -14.53
N PRO A 208 -1.69 15.59 -14.53
CA PRO A 208 -2.51 14.57 -13.88
C PRO A 208 -2.79 14.81 -12.41
N LEU A 209 -1.83 15.35 -11.66
CA LEU A 209 -2.04 15.68 -10.26
C LEU A 209 -3.09 16.78 -10.09
N LEU A 210 -3.05 17.83 -10.91
CA LEU A 210 -4.06 18.89 -10.90
C LEU A 210 -5.45 18.35 -11.26
N LEU A 211 -5.53 17.48 -12.27
CA LEU A 211 -6.79 16.80 -12.62
C LEU A 211 -7.30 15.96 -11.45
N PHE A 212 -6.44 15.21 -10.78
CA PHE A 212 -6.82 14.46 -9.58
C PHE A 212 -7.31 15.37 -8.46
N MET A 213 -6.63 16.50 -8.21
CA MET A 213 -7.05 17.47 -7.19
C MET A 213 -8.41 18.10 -7.54
N TYR A 214 -8.64 18.44 -8.80
CA TYR A 214 -9.94 18.91 -9.28
C TYR A 214 -11.03 17.87 -9.08
N SER A 215 -10.73 16.62 -9.42
CA SER A 215 -11.65 15.50 -9.22
C SER A 215 -11.98 15.29 -7.75
N ARG A 216 -10.96 15.38 -6.88
CA ARG A 216 -11.12 15.30 -5.43
C ARG A 216 -11.98 16.42 -4.85
N ALA A 217 -11.89 17.64 -5.39
CA ALA A 217 -12.73 18.76 -4.94
C ALA A 217 -14.23 18.51 -5.15
N HIS A 218 -14.60 17.58 -6.04
CA HIS A 218 -15.98 17.17 -6.30
C HIS A 218 -16.37 15.87 -5.58
N SER A 219 -15.45 15.24 -4.85
CA SER A 219 -15.72 14.02 -4.09
C SER A 219 -16.31 14.33 -2.72
N VAL A 220 -17.29 13.53 -2.30
CA VAL A 220 -17.88 13.62 -0.96
C VAL A 220 -17.20 12.60 -0.05
N GLU A 221 -16.41 13.07 0.90
CA GLU A 221 -15.76 12.24 1.91
C GLU A 221 -16.57 12.26 3.24
N GLU A 222 -17.05 11.10 3.68
CA GLU A 222 -17.63 10.93 5.01
C GLU A 222 -16.68 10.10 5.88
N HIS A 223 -16.17 10.67 6.97
CA HIS A 223 -15.30 9.97 7.93
C HIS A 223 -16.08 9.55 9.18
N ALA A 224 -16.52 8.29 9.22
CA ALA A 224 -17.20 7.76 10.41
C ALA A 224 -16.22 7.62 11.58
N GLY A 225 -16.57 8.18 12.74
CA GLY A 225 -15.72 8.18 13.94
C GLY A 225 -14.59 9.22 13.94
N ALA A 226 -14.59 10.14 12.97
CA ALA A 226 -13.73 11.31 13.02
C ALA A 226 -14.26 12.34 14.03
N THR A 227 -13.34 13.01 14.71
CA THR A 227 -13.67 14.16 15.56
C THR A 227 -14.18 15.32 14.72
N THR A 228 -15.08 16.11 15.29
CA THR A 228 -15.50 17.41 14.74
C THR A 228 -14.56 18.55 15.15
N MET A 229 -13.64 18.30 16.08
CA MET A 229 -12.65 19.27 16.53
C MET A 229 -11.69 19.65 15.39
N SER A 230 -11.33 20.93 15.35
CA SER A 230 -10.25 21.40 14.50
C SER A 230 -8.89 20.82 14.93
N MET A 231 -7.94 20.81 13.99
CA MET A 231 -6.55 20.44 14.23
C MET A 231 -5.95 21.16 15.44
N GLY A 232 -6.17 22.48 15.52
CA GLY A 232 -5.63 23.32 16.59
C GLY A 232 -6.19 22.96 17.98
N GLU A 233 -7.47 22.62 18.07
CA GLU A 233 -8.08 22.16 19.32
C GLU A 233 -7.53 20.81 19.75
N VAL A 234 -7.35 19.88 18.83
CA VAL A 234 -6.75 18.57 19.13
C VAL A 234 -5.31 18.72 19.61
N MET A 235 -4.49 19.56 18.97
CA MET A 235 -3.11 19.80 19.43
C MET A 235 -3.05 20.46 20.81
N LYS A 236 -4.04 21.28 21.19
CA LYS A 236 -4.10 21.85 22.55
C LYS A 236 -4.47 20.80 23.59
N LYS A 237 -5.42 19.91 23.26
CA LYS A 237 -5.90 18.87 24.18
C LYS A 237 -4.93 17.69 24.30
N GLU A 238 -4.33 17.30 23.18
CA GLU A 238 -3.46 16.13 23.03
C GLU A 238 -2.19 16.50 22.24
N PRO A 239 -1.28 17.31 22.81
CA PRO A 239 -0.14 17.90 22.09
C PRO A 239 0.82 16.87 21.48
N PHE A 240 0.89 15.68 22.06
CA PHE A 240 1.80 14.63 21.60
C PHE A 240 1.13 13.58 20.70
N LEU A 241 -0.18 13.70 20.39
CA LEU A 241 -0.89 12.70 19.57
C LEU A 241 -0.21 12.45 18.22
N PHE A 242 0.15 13.52 17.50
CA PHE A 242 0.83 13.44 16.21
C PHE A 242 2.17 12.73 16.32
N VAL A 243 2.95 13.08 17.35
CA VAL A 243 4.27 12.52 17.59
C VAL A 243 4.15 11.02 17.93
N ARG A 244 3.23 10.66 18.83
CA ARG A 244 2.99 9.26 19.21
C ARG A 244 2.52 8.43 18.03
N LEU A 245 1.56 8.94 17.24
CA LEU A 245 1.07 8.29 16.02
C LEU A 245 2.20 8.09 15.00
N LEU A 246 2.99 9.14 14.75
CA LEU A 246 4.11 9.08 13.82
C LEU A 246 5.16 8.04 14.25
N ILE A 247 5.60 8.07 15.52
CA ILE A 247 6.58 7.10 16.04
C ILE A 247 6.03 5.67 15.92
N LYS A 248 4.77 5.44 16.33
CA LYS A 248 4.10 4.14 16.21
C LYS A 248 4.02 3.67 14.76
N SER A 249 3.82 4.59 13.80
CA SER A 249 3.82 4.22 12.38
C SER A 249 5.17 3.63 11.91
N PHE A 250 6.31 4.12 12.42
CA PHE A 250 7.61 3.52 12.13
C PHE A 250 7.80 2.17 12.84
N ALA A 251 7.31 2.03 14.08
CA ALA A 251 7.35 0.75 14.81
C ALA A 251 6.57 -0.35 14.07
N SER A 252 5.47 0.03 13.40
CA SER A 252 4.59 -0.87 12.65
C SER A 252 5.31 -1.70 11.57
N MET A 253 6.46 -1.22 11.11
CA MET A 253 7.26 -1.90 10.10
C MET A 253 8.08 -3.07 10.63
N VAL A 254 8.20 -3.19 11.95
CA VAL A 254 8.83 -4.33 12.61
C VAL A 254 7.76 -5.20 13.27
N VAL A 255 6.78 -4.60 13.94
CA VAL A 255 5.69 -5.31 14.62
C VAL A 255 4.35 -4.70 14.23
N SER A 256 3.39 -5.50 13.73
CA SER A 256 2.06 -4.99 13.36
C SER A 256 1.26 -4.55 14.59
N GLY A 257 0.30 -3.64 14.41
CA GLY A 257 -0.56 -3.19 15.52
C GLY A 257 -1.36 -4.32 16.17
N GLU A 258 -1.82 -5.29 15.37
CA GLU A 258 -2.54 -6.47 15.86
C GLU A 258 -1.63 -7.37 16.70
N TYR A 259 -0.42 -7.67 16.21
CA TYR A 259 0.57 -8.45 16.98
C TYR A 259 0.92 -7.73 18.29
N ALA A 260 1.16 -6.42 18.25
CA ALA A 260 1.47 -5.65 19.44
C ALA A 260 0.36 -5.73 20.51
N LYS A 261 -0.90 -5.73 20.07
CA LYS A 261 -2.06 -5.84 20.96
C LYS A 261 -2.19 -7.25 21.54
N ASP A 262 -2.10 -8.27 20.71
CA ASP A 262 -2.33 -9.67 21.10
C ASP A 262 -1.22 -10.19 22.03
N HIS A 263 0.00 -9.67 21.87
CA HIS A 263 1.15 -10.00 22.71
C HIS A 263 1.41 -8.95 23.81
N HIS A 264 0.45 -8.05 24.05
CA HIS A 264 0.48 -7.04 25.11
C HIS A 264 1.80 -6.24 25.20
N LEU A 265 2.35 -5.85 24.05
CA LEU A 265 3.60 -5.10 23.99
C LEU A 265 3.41 -3.70 24.59
N SER A 266 4.35 -3.29 25.44
CA SER A 266 4.27 -1.99 26.12
C SER A 266 4.43 -0.82 25.15
N ASN A 267 3.73 0.29 25.43
CA ASN A 267 3.90 1.52 24.66
C ASN A 267 5.34 2.02 24.66
N LEU A 268 6.06 1.87 25.78
CA LEU A 268 7.48 2.23 25.86
C LEU A 268 8.32 1.44 24.85
N PHE A 269 8.11 0.13 24.73
CA PHE A 269 8.78 -0.71 23.75
C PHE A 269 8.44 -0.24 22.32
N LEU A 270 7.17 0.01 22.03
CA LEU A 270 6.74 0.48 20.71
C LEU A 270 7.34 1.84 20.35
N PHE A 271 7.45 2.77 21.30
CA PHE A 271 8.10 4.05 21.06
C PHE A 271 9.60 3.91 20.85
N ALA A 272 10.29 3.11 21.66
CA ALA A 272 11.71 2.83 21.48
C ALA A 272 12.00 2.20 20.11
N LEU A 273 11.16 1.24 19.70
CA LEU A 273 11.26 0.58 18.40
C LEU A 273 11.01 1.55 17.25
N GLY A 274 9.97 2.39 17.35
CA GLY A 274 9.68 3.42 16.36
C GLY A 274 10.82 4.42 16.21
N LEU A 275 11.38 4.90 17.32
CA LEU A 275 12.54 5.80 17.31
C LEU A 275 13.78 5.12 16.71
N ALA A 276 14.01 3.84 16.97
CA ALA A 276 15.11 3.09 16.36
C ALA A 276 14.96 3.00 14.84
N VAL A 277 13.74 2.73 14.34
CA VAL A 277 13.44 2.70 12.90
C VAL A 277 13.57 4.10 12.28
N MET A 278 13.10 5.16 12.95
CA MET A 278 13.33 6.55 12.53
C MET A 278 14.82 6.87 12.44
N GLY A 279 15.62 6.42 13.42
CA GLY A 279 17.07 6.55 13.41
C GLY A 279 17.71 5.85 12.20
N ALA A 280 17.27 4.63 11.86
CA ALA A 280 17.70 3.93 10.65
C ALA A 280 17.35 4.72 9.38
N TYR A 281 16.17 5.33 9.36
CA TYR A 281 15.68 6.17 8.27
C TYR A 281 16.57 7.38 8.04
N LEU A 282 16.80 8.17 9.09
CA LEU A 282 17.64 9.36 9.07
C LEU A 282 19.08 9.01 8.71
N TYR A 283 19.59 7.90 9.24
CA TYR A 283 20.93 7.44 8.92
C TYR A 283 21.04 6.99 7.46
N ALA A 284 20.03 6.30 6.91
CA ALA A 284 20.01 5.95 5.50
C ALA A 284 19.94 7.19 4.58
N LEU A 285 19.15 8.20 4.93
CA LEU A 285 19.13 9.49 4.22
C LEU A 285 20.51 10.17 4.26
N TYR A 286 21.12 10.24 5.44
CA TYR A 286 22.48 10.75 5.61
C TYR A 286 23.48 10.00 4.74
N LEU A 287 23.45 8.66 4.72
CA LEU A 287 24.37 7.85 3.92
C LEU A 287 24.19 8.08 2.41
N ASN A 288 22.95 8.26 1.94
CA ASN A 288 22.71 8.61 0.54
C ASN A 288 23.42 9.91 0.17
N ILE A 289 23.37 10.91 1.05
CA ILE A 289 24.00 12.22 0.82
C ILE A 289 25.52 12.16 1.00
N ALA A 290 25.98 11.70 2.16
CA ALA A 290 27.37 11.69 2.57
C ALA A 290 28.25 10.83 1.66
N TYR A 291 27.72 9.71 1.15
CA TYR A 291 28.44 8.83 0.21
C TYR A 291 28.05 9.07 -1.24
N LYS A 292 27.23 10.10 -1.52
CA LYS A 292 26.76 10.45 -2.86
C LYS A 292 26.17 9.24 -3.61
N LEU A 293 25.45 8.37 -2.89
CA LEU A 293 24.86 7.17 -3.49
C LEU A 293 23.87 7.55 -4.58
N TYR A 294 23.13 8.65 -4.38
CA TYR A 294 22.20 9.22 -5.35
C TYR A 294 22.86 9.56 -6.70
N GLU A 295 24.17 9.78 -6.78
CA GLU A 295 24.86 10.01 -8.05
C GLU A 295 25.05 8.73 -8.86
N LYS A 296 25.13 7.59 -8.17
CA LYS A 296 25.22 6.27 -8.79
C LYS A 296 23.83 5.71 -9.07
N THR A 297 22.94 5.82 -8.09
CA THR A 297 21.57 5.34 -8.14
C THR A 297 20.68 6.18 -7.25
N VAL A 298 19.65 6.78 -7.83
CA VAL A 298 18.64 7.56 -7.11
C VAL A 298 17.57 6.67 -6.49
N PHE A 299 17.43 5.42 -6.94
CA PHE A 299 16.35 4.53 -6.54
C PHE A 299 16.19 4.37 -5.01
N PRO A 300 17.24 4.10 -4.20
CA PRO A 300 17.07 3.97 -2.75
C PRO A 300 16.60 5.29 -2.11
N MET A 301 17.08 6.43 -2.62
CA MET A 301 16.68 7.76 -2.15
C MET A 301 15.21 8.06 -2.46
N LEU A 302 14.73 7.69 -3.65
CA LEU A 302 13.31 7.83 -4.01
C LEU A 302 12.40 7.04 -3.07
N LEU A 303 12.81 5.80 -2.74
CA LEU A 303 12.08 4.96 -1.81
C LEU A 303 12.07 5.54 -0.39
N LEU A 304 13.20 6.10 0.07
CA LEU A 304 13.28 6.78 1.36
C LEU A 304 12.39 8.03 1.40
N ILE A 305 12.41 8.88 0.38
CA ILE A 305 11.55 10.07 0.34
C ILE A 305 10.07 9.65 0.32
N SER A 306 9.70 8.73 -0.56
CA SER A 306 8.34 8.22 -0.70
C SER A 306 7.81 7.59 0.59
N GLY A 307 8.58 6.67 1.20
CA GLY A 307 8.17 6.04 2.47
C GLY A 307 8.04 7.05 3.62
N GLY A 308 8.94 8.02 3.72
CA GLY A 308 8.94 9.03 4.79
C GLY A 308 7.75 9.96 4.65
N MET A 309 7.45 10.39 3.42
CA MET A 309 6.26 11.15 3.10
C MET A 309 4.97 10.36 3.36
N ASN A 310 4.95 9.04 3.16
CA ASN A 310 3.80 8.20 3.51
C ASN A 310 3.57 8.18 5.03
N HIS A 311 4.61 8.01 5.85
CA HIS A 311 4.48 8.10 7.32
C HIS A 311 3.89 9.44 7.76
N LEU A 312 4.40 10.55 7.20
CA LEU A 312 3.89 11.89 7.48
C LEU A 312 2.45 12.08 7.00
N LEU A 313 2.12 11.64 5.79
CA LEU A 313 0.77 11.77 5.23
C LEU A 313 -0.26 11.01 6.08
N ILE A 314 0.06 9.79 6.53
CA ILE A 314 -0.84 9.03 7.40
C ILE A 314 -1.01 9.73 8.74
N ALA A 315 0.06 10.26 9.36
CA ALA A 315 -0.07 11.04 10.59
C ALA A 315 -0.95 12.29 10.40
N LEU A 316 -0.78 13.01 9.28
CA LEU A 316 -1.54 14.22 8.97
C LEU A 316 -2.98 13.97 8.53
N SER A 317 -3.33 12.75 8.12
CA SER A 317 -4.68 12.40 7.65
C SER A 317 -5.49 11.53 8.61
N ARG A 318 -4.85 10.92 9.63
CA ARG A 318 -5.50 9.97 10.55
C ARG A 318 -5.56 10.41 12.01
N TRP A 319 -5.01 11.58 12.34
CA TRP A 319 -5.19 12.19 13.66
C TRP A 319 -6.66 12.41 14.03
N ILE A 320 -7.55 12.58 13.05
CA ILE A 320 -8.99 12.81 13.24
C ILE A 320 -9.68 11.70 14.05
N PHE A 321 -9.08 10.50 14.10
CA PHE A 321 -9.61 9.38 14.87
C PHE A 321 -9.18 9.37 16.35
N LEU A 322 -8.28 10.28 16.75
CA LEU A 322 -7.79 10.42 18.13
C LEU A 322 -7.22 9.11 18.72
N LYS A 323 -6.72 8.21 17.87
CA LYS A 323 -6.14 6.92 18.24
C LYS A 323 -4.73 6.83 17.69
N GLU A 324 -3.73 6.79 18.55
CA GLU A 324 -2.33 6.68 18.15
C GLU A 324 -2.01 5.35 17.46
N ASP A 325 -2.70 4.26 17.82
CA ASP A 325 -2.53 2.94 17.20
C ASP A 325 -2.98 2.88 15.74
N TYR A 326 -3.73 3.89 15.28
CA TYR A 326 -4.12 3.99 13.87
C TYR A 326 -2.90 4.13 12.95
N GLY A 327 -1.79 4.67 13.46
CA GLY A 327 -0.51 4.68 12.77
C GLY A 327 0.07 3.28 12.53
N MET A 328 -0.38 2.26 13.26
CA MET A 328 0.06 0.86 13.13
C MET A 328 -0.91 -0.04 12.34
N SER A 329 -1.94 0.54 11.72
CA SER A 329 -2.92 -0.23 10.94
C SER A 329 -2.24 -0.99 9.80
N SER A 330 -2.63 -2.27 9.66
CA SER A 330 -2.16 -3.15 8.59
C SER A 330 -2.45 -2.57 7.19
N ARG A 331 -3.49 -1.73 7.04
CA ARG A 331 -3.80 -1.02 5.79
C ARG A 331 -2.66 -0.14 5.29
N TYR A 332 -1.81 0.39 6.18
CA TYR A 332 -0.75 1.32 5.81
C TYR A 332 0.62 0.66 5.64
N ALA A 333 0.77 -0.60 6.04
CA ALA A 333 2.03 -1.33 5.99
C ALA A 333 2.64 -1.38 4.58
N LEU A 334 1.81 -1.47 3.52
CA LEU A 334 2.27 -1.40 2.13
C LEU A 334 2.96 -0.05 1.80
N GLN A 335 2.45 1.07 2.33
CA GLN A 335 2.98 2.41 2.06
C GLN A 335 4.30 2.66 2.77
N PHE A 336 4.36 2.24 4.04
CA PHE A 336 5.51 2.39 4.91
C PHE A 336 6.67 1.48 4.49
N GLN A 337 6.34 0.29 3.97
CA GLN A 337 7.32 -0.67 3.45
C GLN A 337 8.26 -0.09 2.41
N VAL A 338 7.80 0.84 1.57
CA VAL A 338 8.64 1.49 0.55
C VAL A 338 9.90 2.08 1.18
N GLY A 339 9.76 2.74 2.32
CA GLY A 339 10.88 3.32 3.06
C GLY A 339 11.86 2.29 3.58
N VAL A 340 11.36 1.19 4.14
CA VAL A 340 12.20 0.08 4.65
C VAL A 340 13.02 -0.57 3.54
N VAL A 341 12.45 -0.74 2.35
CA VAL A 341 13.20 -1.22 1.18
C VAL A 341 14.32 -0.22 0.82
N GLY A 342 14.03 1.09 0.85
CA GLY A 342 15.02 2.15 0.67
C GLY A 342 16.16 2.09 1.70
N ILE A 343 15.85 1.84 2.97
CA ILE A 343 16.83 1.65 4.05
C ILE A 343 17.76 0.47 3.73
N LEU A 344 17.21 -0.71 3.44
CA LEU A 344 18.01 -1.92 3.20
C LEU A 344 18.89 -1.79 1.94
N LEU A 345 18.35 -1.22 0.86
CA LEU A 345 19.14 -0.96 -0.34
C LEU A 345 20.27 0.03 -0.07
N THR A 346 20.01 1.08 0.70
CA THR A 346 21.05 2.04 1.11
C THR A 346 22.19 1.35 1.84
N PHE A 347 21.89 0.49 2.81
CA PHE A 347 22.91 -0.26 3.54
C PHE A 347 23.64 -1.29 2.68
N ALA A 348 22.96 -1.87 1.69
CA ALA A 348 23.60 -2.76 0.72
C ALA A 348 24.71 -2.05 -0.09
N PHE A 349 24.53 -0.76 -0.39
CA PHE A 349 25.54 0.08 -1.06
C PHE A 349 26.56 0.73 -0.11
N ALA A 350 26.27 0.81 1.19
CA ALA A 350 27.09 1.51 2.16
C ALA A 350 28.48 0.86 2.37
N LYS A 351 29.42 1.65 2.90
CA LYS A 351 30.76 1.20 3.32
C LYS A 351 30.69 0.19 4.47
N ARG A 352 31.78 -0.56 4.71
CA ARG A 352 31.84 -1.69 5.66
C ARG A 352 31.28 -1.39 7.06
N ALA A 353 31.62 -0.25 7.65
CA ALA A 353 31.14 0.13 8.99
C ALA A 353 29.62 0.33 9.02
N ALA A 354 29.09 1.20 8.15
CA ALA A 354 27.65 1.43 8.02
C ALA A 354 26.87 0.16 7.64
N ARG A 355 27.47 -0.72 6.81
CA ARG A 355 26.87 -2.00 6.44
C ARG A 355 26.68 -2.93 7.65
N ARG A 356 27.57 -2.92 8.65
CA ARG A 356 27.40 -3.71 9.88
C ARG A 356 26.19 -3.26 10.69
N ILE A 357 26.00 -1.94 10.83
CA ILE A 357 24.80 -1.35 11.45
C ILE A 357 23.56 -1.76 10.64
N GLY A 358 23.65 -1.68 9.31
CA GLY A 358 22.59 -2.13 8.42
C GLY A 358 22.20 -3.59 8.62
N VAL A 359 23.15 -4.49 8.91
CA VAL A 359 22.84 -5.90 9.19
C VAL A 359 22.01 -6.02 10.47
N ALA A 360 22.32 -5.25 11.52
CA ALA A 360 21.51 -5.27 12.74
C ALA A 360 20.07 -4.81 12.47
N PHE A 361 19.87 -3.73 11.72
CA PHE A 361 18.53 -3.30 11.30
C PHE A 361 17.85 -4.30 10.37
N CYS A 362 18.59 -4.93 9.46
CA CYS A 362 18.08 -5.98 8.59
C CYS A 362 17.53 -7.15 9.41
N LEU A 363 18.27 -7.62 10.41
CA LEU A 363 17.83 -8.66 11.33
C LEU A 363 16.62 -8.22 12.17
N LEU A 364 16.57 -6.95 12.61
CA LEU A 364 15.41 -6.41 13.31
C LEU A 364 14.15 -6.46 12.45
N PHE A 365 14.21 -5.92 11.22
CA PHE A 365 13.07 -5.92 10.31
C PHE A 365 12.64 -7.35 9.95
N VAL A 366 13.59 -8.21 9.56
CA VAL A 366 13.30 -9.59 9.16
C VAL A 366 12.75 -10.38 10.33
N GLY A 367 13.38 -10.31 11.51
CA GLY A 367 12.94 -11.01 12.71
C GLY A 367 11.53 -10.61 13.13
N GLY A 368 11.24 -9.30 13.19
CA GLY A 368 9.90 -8.81 13.51
C GLY A 368 8.84 -9.28 12.50
N ASN A 369 9.14 -9.21 11.20
CA ASN A 369 8.20 -9.65 10.18
C ASN A 369 8.03 -11.18 10.14
N LEU A 370 9.05 -11.97 10.47
CA LEU A 370 8.91 -13.42 10.61
C LEU A 370 8.00 -13.78 11.79
N LEU A 371 8.10 -13.07 12.91
CA LEU A 371 7.18 -13.24 14.05
C LEU A 371 5.74 -12.88 13.68
N VAL A 372 5.55 -11.72 13.03
CA VAL A 372 4.24 -11.30 12.54
C VAL A 372 3.67 -12.30 11.53
N ASN A 373 4.48 -12.79 10.59
CA ASN A 373 4.04 -13.79 9.61
C ASN A 373 3.65 -15.11 10.28
N ALA A 374 4.42 -15.57 11.27
CA ALA A 374 4.11 -16.81 11.99
C ALA A 374 2.81 -16.69 12.80
N ASP A 375 2.59 -15.56 13.46
CA ASP A 375 1.35 -15.25 14.17
C ASP A 375 0.15 -15.18 13.20
N GLU A 376 0.35 -14.50 12.07
CA GLU A 376 -0.68 -14.31 11.06
C GLU A 376 -1.07 -15.61 10.34
N VAL A 377 -0.11 -16.48 10.05
CA VAL A 377 -0.37 -17.82 9.51
C VAL A 377 -1.17 -18.69 10.49
N LYS A 378 -0.89 -18.61 11.80
CA LYS A 378 -1.69 -19.33 12.81
C LYS A 378 -3.14 -18.85 12.88
N LYS A 379 -3.38 -17.57 12.55
CA LYS A 379 -4.71 -16.97 12.48
C LYS A 379 -5.44 -17.27 11.18
N ALA A 380 -4.80 -17.87 10.18
CA ALA A 380 -5.43 -18.11 8.88
C ALA A 380 -6.75 -18.90 9.03
N ASP A 381 -6.76 -19.97 9.82
CA ASP A 381 -7.97 -20.78 10.01
C ASP A 381 -9.08 -19.99 10.70
N SER A 382 -8.77 -19.23 11.76
CA SER A 382 -9.78 -18.41 12.46
C SER A 382 -10.30 -17.27 11.58
N ARG A 383 -9.45 -16.67 10.74
CA ARG A 383 -9.87 -15.71 9.73
C ARG A 383 -10.81 -16.34 8.72
N LYS A 384 -10.49 -17.55 8.25
CA LYS A 384 -11.35 -18.27 7.31
C LYS A 384 -12.71 -18.55 7.91
N GLN A 385 -12.77 -19.00 9.17
CA GLN A 385 -14.04 -19.19 9.88
C GLN A 385 -14.84 -17.90 9.96
N TYR A 386 -14.20 -16.76 10.25
CA TYR A 386 -14.89 -15.47 10.25
C TYR A 386 -15.46 -15.08 8.87
N PHE A 387 -14.76 -15.41 7.78
CA PHE A 387 -15.29 -15.23 6.42
C PHE A 387 -16.43 -16.22 6.11
N ILE A 388 -16.38 -17.46 6.60
CA ILE A 388 -17.46 -18.46 6.44
C ILE A 388 -18.71 -17.97 7.18
N GLU A 389 -18.60 -17.60 8.45
CA GLU A 389 -19.72 -17.04 9.24
C GLU A 389 -20.34 -15.82 8.54
N ARG A 390 -19.51 -14.96 7.96
CA ARG A 390 -19.98 -13.82 7.18
C ARG A 390 -20.73 -14.25 5.93
N ARG A 391 -20.23 -15.26 5.23
CA ARG A 391 -20.90 -15.82 4.04
C ARG A 391 -22.27 -16.40 4.40
N GLU A 392 -22.36 -17.15 5.48
CA GLU A 392 -23.64 -17.70 5.98
C GLU A 392 -24.62 -16.58 6.35
N LEU A 393 -24.17 -15.57 7.10
CA LEU A 393 -24.99 -14.39 7.37
C LEU A 393 -25.40 -13.66 6.09
N GLY A 394 -24.51 -13.60 5.10
CA GLY A 394 -24.76 -13.00 3.79
C GLY A 394 -25.85 -13.72 2.99
N LEU A 395 -25.95 -15.04 3.10
CA LEU A 395 -27.03 -15.82 2.48
C LEU A 395 -28.40 -15.54 3.12
N HIS A 396 -28.40 -15.23 4.43
CA HIS A 396 -29.59 -14.95 5.24
C HIS A 396 -29.71 -13.48 5.66
N PHE A 397 -29.18 -12.57 4.83
CA PHE A 397 -29.05 -11.15 5.20
C PHE A 397 -30.37 -10.41 5.39
N GLU A 398 -31.46 -10.94 4.83
CA GLU A 398 -32.82 -10.39 4.93
C GLU A 398 -33.37 -10.53 6.36
N GLN A 399 -32.96 -11.58 7.08
CA GLN A 399 -33.34 -11.84 8.47
C GLN A 399 -32.33 -11.29 9.48
N ALA A 400 -31.14 -10.91 9.03
CA ALA A 400 -30.07 -10.39 9.88
C ALA A 400 -30.41 -9.02 10.48
N SER A 401 -30.07 -8.83 11.76
CA SER A 401 -30.19 -7.54 12.43
C SER A 401 -29.20 -6.50 11.89
N ASP A 402 -29.51 -5.22 12.08
CA ASP A 402 -28.63 -4.11 11.72
C ASP A 402 -27.26 -4.22 12.40
N GLN A 403 -27.22 -4.73 13.63
CA GLN A 403 -25.99 -4.89 14.39
C GLN A 403 -25.12 -6.00 13.81
N GLU A 404 -25.69 -7.17 13.53
CA GLU A 404 -24.97 -8.30 12.92
C GLU A 404 -24.35 -7.89 11.58
N LEU A 405 -25.09 -7.16 10.73
CA LEU A 405 -24.59 -6.70 9.45
C LEU A 405 -23.44 -5.69 9.60
N LYS A 406 -23.54 -4.74 10.54
CA LYS A 406 -22.45 -3.79 10.82
C LYS A 406 -21.19 -4.50 11.27
N GLU A 407 -21.31 -5.43 12.21
CA GLU A 407 -20.19 -6.14 12.82
C GLU A 407 -19.54 -7.12 11.84
N LYS A 408 -20.31 -8.03 11.25
CA LYS A 408 -19.76 -9.08 10.38
C LYS A 408 -19.21 -8.49 9.09
N PHE A 409 -19.94 -7.60 8.41
CA PHE A 409 -19.46 -7.00 7.16
C PHE A 409 -18.49 -5.84 7.37
N GLN A 410 -18.26 -5.39 8.62
CA GLN A 410 -17.33 -4.31 8.95
C GLN A 410 -17.56 -3.05 8.09
N TYR A 411 -18.83 -2.74 7.83
CA TYR A 411 -19.25 -1.57 7.07
C TYR A 411 -20.29 -0.80 7.88
N ARG A 412 -20.16 0.53 7.88
CA ARG A 412 -20.90 1.39 8.81
C ARG A 412 -22.41 1.40 8.62
N SER A 413 -22.89 1.21 7.38
CA SER A 413 -24.30 1.31 7.03
C SER A 413 -24.86 -0.09 6.74
N PRO A 414 -25.66 -0.67 7.66
CA PRO A 414 -26.28 -1.97 7.43
C PRO A 414 -27.30 -1.90 6.30
N GLN A 415 -27.96 -0.74 6.10
CA GLN A 415 -28.84 -0.49 4.96
C GLN A 415 -28.09 -0.68 3.64
N LYS A 416 -26.95 0.02 3.46
CA LYS A 416 -26.12 -0.13 2.27
C LYS A 416 -25.55 -1.55 2.13
N THR A 417 -25.23 -2.23 3.24
CA THR A 417 -24.82 -3.64 3.20
C THR A 417 -25.96 -4.52 2.67
N ARG A 418 -27.20 -4.36 3.15
CA ARG A 418 -28.36 -5.11 2.64
C ARG A 418 -28.62 -4.83 1.18
N GLU A 419 -28.57 -3.56 0.76
CA GLU A 419 -28.74 -3.18 -0.64
C GLU A 419 -27.68 -3.80 -1.54
N ALA A 420 -26.41 -3.81 -1.10
CA ALA A 420 -25.32 -4.43 -1.84
C ALA A 420 -25.51 -5.96 -1.97
N LEU A 421 -25.92 -6.63 -0.89
CA LEU A 421 -26.23 -8.07 -0.91
C LEU A 421 -27.45 -8.37 -1.78
N ARG A 422 -28.48 -7.53 -1.73
CA ARG A 422 -29.66 -7.65 -2.61
C ARG A 422 -29.26 -7.53 -4.08
N LEU A 423 -28.43 -6.56 -4.44
CA LEU A 423 -27.97 -6.38 -5.81
C LEU A 423 -27.16 -7.58 -6.31
N LEU A 424 -26.31 -8.18 -5.46
CA LEU A 424 -25.60 -9.42 -5.79
C LEU A 424 -26.57 -10.60 -5.98
N LYS A 425 -27.61 -10.70 -5.14
CA LYS A 425 -28.64 -11.75 -5.23
C LYS A 425 -29.45 -11.63 -6.52
N GLU A 426 -29.93 -10.43 -6.84
CA GLU A 426 -30.70 -10.15 -8.06
C GLU A 426 -29.91 -10.41 -9.34
N GLN A 427 -28.59 -10.18 -9.31
CA GLN A 427 -27.71 -10.40 -10.47
C GLN A 427 -27.05 -11.79 -10.51
N HIS A 428 -27.35 -12.68 -9.55
CA HIS A 428 -26.72 -14.01 -9.43
C HIS A 428 -25.17 -13.95 -9.37
N LEU A 429 -24.63 -13.09 -8.51
CA LEU A 429 -23.19 -12.85 -8.36
C LEU A 429 -22.67 -13.28 -6.98
N ASN A 430 -21.35 -13.51 -6.92
CA ASN A 430 -20.60 -13.86 -5.70
C ASN A 430 -21.25 -15.06 -4.97
N ILE A 431 -21.58 -14.92 -3.67
CA ILE A 431 -22.20 -15.96 -2.86
C ILE A 431 -23.57 -16.45 -3.38
N PHE A 432 -24.21 -15.72 -4.30
CA PHE A 432 -25.51 -16.06 -4.90
C PHE A 432 -25.41 -16.61 -6.34
N ARG A 433 -24.20 -16.90 -6.81
CA ARG A 433 -23.96 -17.37 -8.19
C ARG A 433 -24.46 -18.80 -8.45
N ASN A 434 -24.63 -19.60 -7.40
CA ASN A 434 -25.01 -21.02 -7.48
C ASN A 434 -26.48 -21.22 -7.16
#